data_AF-A0A0B8PTK4-F1
#
_entry.id   AF-A0A0B8PTK4-F1
#
_cell.length_a   1.000
_cell.length_b   1.000
_cell.length_c   1.000
_cell.angle_alpha   90.00
_cell.angle_beta   90.00
_cell.angle_gamma   90.00
#
_symmetry.space_group_name_H-M   'P 1'
#
loop_
_entity.id
_entity.type
_entity.pdbx_description
1 polymer ?
#
loop_
_entity_poly.entity_id
_entity_poly.type
_entity_poly.pdbx_seq_one_letter_code
_entity_poly.pdbx_strand_id
1 'polypeptide(L)'
;MNIQTQYQVYDSWVVRLQYIAVPALLLFCRLWVAWVFFNSGMTKIASWDSTLFLFEYEYQVPILPWELAAYLGTAAELVIPVFIALGLFTRPFAAILFVFNIIAVVSYHCFGKRLLRSPVVGTNDIDKYRVGCRGYLCR
;
A
#
# COMPACT_ATOMS: atom_id res chain seq x y z
N MET A 1 -26.14 -47.85 2.61
CA MET A 1 -26.11 -46.42 2.24
C MET A 1 -25.19 -46.29 1.03
N ASN A 2 -25.69 -45.83 -0.12
CA ASN A 2 -24.96 -45.86 -1.40
C ASN A 2 -23.87 -44.77 -1.41
N ILE A 3 -22.64 -45.13 -1.77
CA ILE A 3 -21.51 -44.18 -1.84
C ILE A 3 -21.84 -42.98 -2.73
N GLN A 4 -22.58 -43.19 -3.82
CA GLN A 4 -23.04 -42.13 -4.73
C GLN A 4 -23.95 -41.09 -4.03
N THR A 5 -24.81 -41.53 -3.11
CA THR A 5 -25.67 -40.62 -2.34
C THR A 5 -24.90 -39.80 -1.31
N GLN A 6 -23.77 -40.32 -0.80
CA GLN A 6 -22.91 -39.58 0.13
C GLN A 6 -22.14 -38.46 -0.58
N TYR A 7 -21.65 -38.71 -1.80
CA TYR A 7 -20.99 -37.69 -2.61
C TYR A 7 -21.93 -36.54 -2.97
N GLN A 8 -23.17 -36.84 -3.40
CA GLN A 8 -24.12 -35.79 -3.76
C GLN A 8 -24.53 -34.90 -2.57
N VAL A 9 -24.65 -35.48 -1.38
CA VAL A 9 -24.92 -34.69 -0.16
C VAL A 9 -23.72 -33.80 0.16
N TYR A 10 -22.50 -34.35 0.14
CA TYR A 10 -21.27 -33.57 0.39
C TYR A 10 -21.14 -32.38 -0.57
N ASP A 11 -21.26 -32.60 -1.87
CA ASP A 11 -21.15 -31.53 -2.88
C ASP A 11 -22.21 -30.43 -2.65
N SER A 12 -23.45 -30.82 -2.34
CA SER A 12 -24.51 -29.84 -2.11
C SER A 12 -24.26 -28.94 -0.90
N TRP A 13 -23.65 -29.47 0.16
CA TRP A 13 -23.25 -28.70 1.34
C TRP A 13 -22.04 -27.81 1.06
N VAL A 14 -21.03 -28.34 0.38
CA VAL A 14 -19.81 -27.59 0.03
C VAL A 14 -20.14 -26.41 -0.88
N VAL A 15 -20.97 -26.63 -1.91
CA VAL A 15 -21.36 -25.58 -2.86
C VAL A 15 -22.17 -24.48 -2.17
N ARG A 16 -23.12 -24.83 -1.28
CA ARG A 16 -23.91 -23.84 -0.52
C ARG A 16 -23.03 -22.99 0.40
N LEU A 17 -22.08 -23.63 1.11
CA LEU A 17 -21.13 -22.91 1.95
C LEU A 17 -20.26 -21.98 1.11
N GLN A 18 -19.78 -22.44 -0.05
CA GLN A 18 -18.97 -21.63 -0.95
C GLN A 18 -19.72 -20.40 -1.49
N TYR A 19 -21.00 -20.55 -1.85
CA TYR A 19 -21.83 -19.44 -2.33
C TYR A 19 -22.03 -18.32 -1.31
N ILE A 20 -21.94 -18.62 0.00
CA ILE A 20 -22.11 -17.64 1.07
C ILE A 20 -20.75 -17.12 1.55
N ALA A 21 -19.80 -18.03 1.79
CA ALA A 21 -18.50 -17.70 2.34
C ALA A 21 -17.65 -16.86 1.37
N VAL A 22 -17.65 -17.19 0.09
CA VAL A 22 -16.85 -16.47 -0.92
C VAL A 22 -17.24 -14.99 -1.04
N PRO A 23 -18.51 -14.62 -1.28
CA PRO A 23 -18.88 -13.21 -1.37
C PRO A 23 -18.74 -12.46 -0.05
N ALA A 24 -19.00 -13.10 1.10
CA ALA A 24 -18.79 -12.49 2.41
C ALA A 24 -17.31 -12.18 2.67
N LEU A 25 -16.43 -13.13 2.37
CA LEU A 25 -14.98 -12.95 2.47
C LEU A 25 -14.51 -11.83 1.52
N LEU A 26 -14.97 -11.82 0.27
CA LEU A 26 -14.63 -10.79 -0.70
C LEU A 26 -15.09 -9.39 -0.26
N LEU A 27 -16.28 -9.28 0.33
CA LEU A 27 -16.78 -8.03 0.89
C LEU A 27 -15.94 -7.58 2.09
N PHE A 28 -15.60 -8.50 2.99
CA PHE A 28 -14.74 -8.23 4.14
C PHE A 28 -13.36 -7.73 3.72
N CYS A 29 -12.68 -8.45 2.81
CA CYS A 29 -11.37 -8.04 2.29
C CYS A 29 -11.42 -6.66 1.65
N ARG A 30 -12.51 -6.33 0.93
CA ARG A 30 -12.70 -5.02 0.30
C ARG A 30 -12.81 -3.90 1.33
N LEU A 31 -13.65 -4.06 2.35
CA LEU A 31 -13.82 -3.08 3.42
C LEU A 31 -12.55 -2.94 4.25
N TRP A 32 -11.85 -4.06 4.51
CA TRP A 32 -10.59 -4.07 5.23
C TRP A 32 -9.51 -3.26 4.52
N VAL A 33 -9.28 -3.51 3.22
CA VAL A 33 -8.29 -2.75 2.44
C VAL A 33 -8.65 -1.27 2.41
N ALA A 34 -9.92 -0.94 2.17
CA ALA A 34 -10.37 0.45 2.19
C ALA A 34 -10.09 1.13 3.53
N TRP A 35 -10.37 0.44 4.65
CA TRP A 35 -10.12 0.96 5.98
C TRP A 35 -8.64 1.23 6.25
N VAL A 36 -7.75 0.31 5.86
CA VAL A 36 -6.29 0.48 6.05
C VAL A 36 -5.76 1.73 5.33
N PHE A 37 -6.11 1.91 4.06
CA PHE A 37 -5.67 3.09 3.30
C PHE A 37 -6.29 4.39 3.82
N PHE A 38 -7.57 4.36 4.20
CA PHE A 38 -8.23 5.54 4.76
C PHE A 38 -7.60 5.99 6.09
N ASN A 39 -7.28 5.03 6.97
CA ASN A 39 -6.59 5.33 8.23
C ASN A 39 -5.18 5.90 7.99
N SER A 40 -4.45 5.39 6.98
CA SER A 40 -3.17 5.96 6.56
C SER A 40 -3.30 7.39 6.02
N GLY A 41 -4.35 7.68 5.24
CA GLY A 41 -4.59 9.03 4.74
C GLY A 41 -4.93 10.02 5.87
N MET A 42 -5.72 9.59 6.85
CA MET A 42 -6.09 10.40 8.02
C MET A 42 -4.86 10.82 8.84
N THR A 43 -3.86 9.94 9.00
CA THR A 43 -2.62 10.30 9.71
C THR A 43 -1.80 11.32 8.95
N LYS A 44 -1.79 11.30 7.60
CA LYS A 44 -1.11 12.31 6.79
C LYS A 44 -1.74 13.69 6.87
N ILE A 45 -3.06 13.77 6.97
CA ILE A 45 -3.77 15.04 7.17
C ILE A 45 -3.52 15.58 8.59
N ALA A 46 -3.46 14.69 9.59
CA ALA A 46 -3.22 15.09 10.97
C ALA A 46 -1.83 15.72 11.19
N SER A 47 -0.82 15.32 10.41
CA SER A 47 0.53 15.89 10.43
C SER A 47 0.96 16.39 9.05
N TRP A 48 0.22 17.38 8.52
CA TRP A 48 0.49 17.94 7.20
C TRP A 48 1.90 18.54 7.11
N ASP A 49 2.36 19.33 8.08
CA ASP A 49 3.71 19.93 8.03
C ASP A 49 4.83 18.87 7.86
N SER A 50 4.71 17.75 8.55
CA SER A 50 5.66 16.63 8.40
C SER A 50 5.53 15.92 7.05
N THR A 51 4.32 15.85 6.48
CA THR A 51 4.10 15.22 5.18
C THR A 51 4.73 16.06 4.05
N LEU A 52 4.58 17.39 4.08
CA LEU A 52 5.27 18.27 3.11
C LEU A 52 6.78 18.13 3.23
N PHE A 53 7.32 18.12 4.45
CA PHE A 53 8.74 17.91 4.71
C PHE A 53 9.23 16.56 4.15
N LEU A 54 8.49 15.48 4.33
CA LEU A 54 8.84 14.17 3.75
C LEU A 54 8.85 14.21 2.22
N PHE A 55 7.91 14.88 1.57
CA PHE A 55 7.91 14.99 0.11
C PHE A 55 8.99 15.91 -0.45
N GLU A 56 9.43 16.90 0.31
CA GLU A 56 10.53 17.79 -0.06
C GLU A 56 11.89 17.09 0.08
N TYR A 57 12.15 16.44 1.21
CA TYR A 57 13.49 15.94 1.55
C TYR A 57 13.70 14.45 1.30
N GLU A 58 12.65 13.61 1.42
CA GLU A 58 12.77 12.14 1.35
C GLU A 58 12.21 11.56 0.04
N TYR A 59 11.02 12.02 -0.38
CA TYR A 59 10.35 11.53 -1.60
C TYR A 59 10.59 12.44 -2.80
N GLN A 60 11.79 12.39 -3.36
CA GLN A 60 12.13 13.11 -4.58
C GLN A 60 11.48 12.43 -5.80
N VAL A 61 10.33 12.93 -6.26
CA VAL A 61 9.63 12.43 -7.47
C VAL A 61 10.25 13.09 -8.71
N PRO A 62 10.84 12.32 -9.65
CA PRO A 62 11.61 12.90 -10.77
C PRO A 62 10.77 13.61 -11.84
N ILE A 63 9.44 13.50 -11.81
CA ILE A 63 8.53 13.94 -12.88
C ILE A 63 7.56 15.05 -12.41
N LEU A 64 7.25 15.12 -11.11
CA LEU A 64 6.28 16.06 -10.55
C LEU A 64 6.90 16.93 -9.44
N PRO A 65 6.47 18.20 -9.31
CA PRO A 65 6.82 19.00 -8.14
C PRO A 65 6.24 18.36 -6.86
N TRP A 66 7.01 18.45 -5.77
CA TRP A 66 6.77 17.76 -4.51
C TRP A 66 5.43 18.15 -3.86
N GLU A 67 5.00 19.40 -3.97
CA GLU A 67 3.70 19.88 -3.47
C GLU A 67 2.53 19.10 -4.11
N LEU A 68 2.50 19.02 -5.44
CA LEU A 68 1.48 18.27 -6.18
C LEU A 68 1.55 16.78 -5.87
N ALA A 69 2.74 16.20 -5.71
CA ALA A 69 2.89 14.80 -5.33
C ALA A 69 2.30 14.52 -3.94
N ALA A 70 2.50 15.43 -2.98
CA ALA A 70 1.94 15.32 -1.64
C ALA A 70 0.41 15.43 -1.65
N TYR A 71 -0.15 16.40 -2.37
CA TYR A 71 -1.61 16.55 -2.51
C TYR A 71 -2.25 15.37 -3.23
N LEU A 72 -1.66 14.90 -4.34
CA LEU A 72 -2.18 13.76 -5.09
C LEU A 72 -2.07 12.46 -4.29
N GLY A 73 -0.98 12.26 -3.55
CA GLY A 73 -0.80 11.08 -2.71
C GLY A 73 -1.79 11.02 -1.54
N THR A 74 -1.99 12.14 -0.85
CA THR A 74 -2.97 12.24 0.25
C THR A 74 -4.40 12.11 -0.26
N ALA A 75 -4.74 12.77 -1.38
CA ALA A 75 -6.04 12.64 -2.01
C ALA A 75 -6.31 11.21 -2.51
N ALA A 76 -5.33 10.55 -3.12
CA ALA A 76 -5.45 9.17 -3.56
C ALA A 76 -5.70 8.22 -2.37
N GLU A 77 -5.01 8.43 -1.24
CA GLU A 77 -5.18 7.62 -0.03
C GLU A 77 -6.51 7.84 0.71
N LEU A 78 -7.18 8.99 0.56
CA LEU A 78 -8.52 9.18 1.14
C LEU A 78 -9.64 8.80 0.17
N VAL A 79 -9.56 9.26 -1.07
CA VAL A 79 -10.67 9.24 -2.01
C VAL A 79 -10.86 7.84 -2.61
N ILE A 80 -9.77 7.19 -3.02
CA ILE A 80 -9.82 5.89 -3.67
C ILE A 80 -10.37 4.78 -2.76
N PRO A 81 -9.94 4.62 -1.48
CA PRO A 81 -10.50 3.58 -0.63
C PRO A 81 -11.99 3.77 -0.34
N VAL A 82 -12.50 5.02 -0.30
CA VAL A 82 -13.94 5.28 -0.15
C VAL A 82 -14.72 4.76 -1.35
N PHE A 83 -14.23 5.00 -2.58
CA PHE A 83 -14.85 4.44 -3.79
C PHE A 83 -14.78 2.91 -3.82
N ILE A 84 -13.67 2.31 -3.36
CA ILE A 84 -13.53 0.85 -3.25
C ILE A 84 -14.50 0.29 -2.21
N ALA A 85 -14.66 0.94 -1.05
CA ALA A 85 -15.60 0.52 -0.01
C ALA A 85 -17.05 0.53 -0.52
N LEU A 86 -17.44 1.58 -1.26
CA LEU A 86 -18.76 1.69 -1.88
C LEU A 86 -18.99 0.69 -3.03
N GLY A 87 -17.94 0.03 -3.51
CA GLY A 87 -18.04 -0.98 -4.56
C GLY A 87 -18.13 -0.40 -5.99
N LEU A 88 -18.02 0.92 -6.16
CA LEU A 88 -18.01 1.57 -7.47
C LEU A 88 -16.63 1.48 -8.11
N PHE A 89 -16.56 1.11 -9.40
CA PHE A 89 -15.32 1.05 -10.20
C PHE A 89 -14.13 0.37 -9.47
N THR A 90 -14.40 -0.69 -8.70
CA THR A 90 -13.38 -1.36 -7.86
C THR A 90 -12.17 -1.89 -8.64
N ARG A 91 -12.36 -2.34 -9.89
CA ARG A 91 -11.28 -2.88 -10.74
C ARG A 91 -10.23 -1.80 -11.11
N PRO A 92 -10.57 -0.67 -11.75
CA PRO A 92 -9.59 0.37 -12.04
C PRO A 92 -9.03 1.04 -10.79
N PHE A 93 -9.83 1.27 -9.75
CA PHE A 93 -9.33 1.88 -8.51
C PHE A 93 -8.33 0.98 -7.76
N ALA A 94 -8.51 -0.34 -7.77
CA ALA A 94 -7.53 -1.27 -7.22
C ALA A 94 -6.22 -1.25 -8.02
N ALA A 95 -6.28 -1.13 -9.36
CA ALA A 95 -5.09 -1.00 -10.20
C ALA A 95 -4.32 0.31 -9.88
N ILE A 96 -5.04 1.42 -9.66
CA ILE A 96 -4.42 2.69 -9.27
C ILE A 96 -3.74 2.58 -7.91
N LEU A 97 -4.39 1.98 -6.89
CA LEU A 97 -3.74 1.76 -5.58
C LEU A 97 -2.49 0.88 -5.69
N PHE A 98 -2.52 -0.13 -6.57
CA PHE A 98 -1.37 -0.99 -6.80
C PHE A 98 -0.20 -0.21 -7.39
N VAL A 99 -0.44 0.61 -8.42
CA VAL A 99 0.59 1.48 -9.01
C VAL A 99 1.10 2.51 -8.00
N PHE A 100 0.20 3.13 -7.23
CA PHE A 100 0.58 4.07 -6.16
C PHE A 100 1.51 3.42 -5.13
N ASN A 101 1.21 2.19 -4.70
CA ASN A 101 2.06 1.45 -3.77
C ASN A 101 3.43 1.12 -4.37
N ILE A 102 3.50 0.74 -5.66
CA ILE A 102 4.76 0.53 -6.37
C ILE A 102 5.59 1.81 -6.38
N ILE A 103 4.98 2.96 -6.69
CA ILE A 103 5.67 4.25 -6.72
C ILE A 103 6.22 4.58 -5.33
N ALA A 104 5.46 4.35 -4.27
CA ALA A 104 5.92 4.56 -2.90
C ALA A 104 7.16 3.71 -2.59
N VAL A 105 7.12 2.40 -2.89
CA VAL A 105 8.26 1.49 -2.68
C VAL A 105 9.48 1.90 -3.51
N VAL A 106 9.30 2.23 -4.79
CA VAL A 106 10.39 2.65 -5.68
C VAL A 106 11.02 3.95 -5.19
N SER A 107 10.22 4.89 -4.69
CA SER A 107 10.72 6.18 -4.19
C SER A 107 11.63 5.99 -2.99
N TYR A 108 11.27 5.13 -2.03
CA TYR A 108 12.14 4.75 -0.91
C TYR A 108 13.44 4.08 -1.35
N HIS A 109 13.38 3.16 -2.32
CA HIS A 109 14.59 2.48 -2.82
C HIS A 109 15.49 3.40 -3.65
N CYS A 110 14.92 4.40 -4.31
CA CYS A 110 15.66 5.40 -5.08
C CYS A 110 16.46 6.32 -4.14
N PHE A 111 15.88 6.72 -3.01
CA PHE A 111 16.54 7.56 -2.00
C PHE A 111 17.83 6.93 -1.47
N GLY A 112 17.79 5.65 -1.08
CA GLY A 112 18.97 4.94 -0.56
C GLY A 112 20.14 4.87 -1.55
N LYS A 113 19.87 4.87 -2.87
CA LYS A 113 20.91 4.89 -3.91
C LYS A 113 21.50 6.27 -4.16
N ARG A 114 20.75 7.35 -3.89
CA ARG A 114 21.19 8.74 -4.12
C ARG A 114 22.02 9.28 -2.97
N LEU A 115 21.68 8.96 -1.71
CA LEU A 115 22.50 9.31 -0.54
C LEU A 115 23.95 8.80 -0.65
N LEU A 116 24.15 7.62 -1.25
CA LEU A 116 25.48 7.04 -1.49
C LEU A 116 26.27 7.74 -2.61
N ARG A 117 25.66 8.68 -3.35
CA ARG A 117 26.25 9.37 -4.50
C ARG A 117 26.40 10.89 -4.27
N SER A 118 25.81 11.43 -3.21
CA SER A 118 25.87 12.86 -2.86
C SER A 118 27.22 13.20 -2.20
N PRO A 119 27.91 14.30 -2.57
CA PRO A 119 29.11 14.76 -1.87
C PRO A 119 28.83 15.36 -0.47
N VAL A 120 27.55 15.44 -0.07
CA VAL A 120 27.05 16.10 1.15
C VAL A 120 26.87 15.11 2.32
N VAL A 121 27.37 13.87 2.21
CA VAL A 121 27.54 13.01 3.40
C VAL A 121 28.97 13.18 3.89
N GLY A 122 29.14 14.05 4.89
CA GLY A 122 30.40 14.19 5.61
C GLY A 122 30.82 12.82 6.16
N THR A 123 32.11 12.50 6.02
CA THR A 123 32.72 11.21 6.36
C THR A 123 32.47 10.74 7.80
N ASN A 124 32.02 11.62 8.70
CA ASN A 124 31.67 11.31 10.10
C ASN A 124 30.25 10.73 10.30
N ASP A 125 29.35 10.82 9.30
CA ASP A 125 27.99 10.26 9.39
C ASP A 125 27.84 8.91 8.65
N ILE A 126 28.81 8.52 7.83
CA ILE A 126 28.81 7.25 7.07
C ILE A 126 28.65 6.04 8.02
N ASP A 127 29.19 6.12 9.24
CA ASP A 127 29.10 5.03 10.21
C ASP A 127 27.71 4.91 10.85
N LYS A 128 26.90 5.97 10.88
CA LYS A 128 25.53 5.94 11.44
C LYS A 128 24.55 5.23 10.51
N TYR A 129 24.68 5.46 9.20
CA TYR A 129 23.90 4.76 8.17
C TYR A 129 24.40 3.33 7.91
N ARG A 130 25.66 3.02 8.24
CA ARG A 130 26.19 1.65 8.22
C ARG A 130 25.60 0.74 9.30
N VAL A 131 25.10 1.28 10.42
CA VAL A 131 24.44 0.45 11.46
C VAL A 131 22.99 0.10 11.08
N GLY A 132 22.29 0.98 10.37
CA GLY A 132 20.90 0.75 9.93
C GLY A 132 20.75 -0.25 8.78
N CYS A 133 21.78 -0.37 7.92
CA CYS A 133 21.80 -1.34 6.81
C CYS A 133 22.44 -2.68 7.17
N ARG A 134 22.87 -2.90 8.43
CA ARG A 134 23.44 -4.17 8.88
C ARG A 134 22.37 -5.13 9.43
N GLY A 135 21.24 -5.24 8.72
CA GLY A 135 20.13 -6.12 9.11
C GLY A 135 19.35 -6.75 7.95
N TYR A 136 19.42 -6.18 6.74
CA TYR A 136 18.61 -6.63 5.60
C TYR A 136 19.45 -6.74 4.33
N LEU A 137 20.25 -7.80 4.28
CA LEU A 137 20.85 -8.53 3.14
C LEU A 137 22.30 -8.95 3.45
N CYS A 138 22.39 -10.11 4.10
CA CYS A 138 23.48 -11.09 4.13
C CYS A 138 24.93 -10.61 4.26
N ARG A 139 25.54 -10.90 5.43
CA ARG A 139 26.99 -11.12 5.64
C ARG A 139 27.92 -9.99 5.18
#